data_AF-A0A1Q3K572-F1
#
_entry.id   AF-A0A1Q3K572-F1
#
_cell.length_a   1.000
_cell.length_b   1.000
_cell.length_c   1.000
_cell.angle_alpha   90.00
_cell.angle_beta   90.00
_cell.angle_gamma   90.00
#
_symmetry.space_group_name_H-M   'P 1'
#
loop_
_entity.id
_entity.type
_entity.pdbx_description
1 polymer ?
#
loop_
_entity_poly.entity_id
_entity_poly.type
_entity_poly.pdbx_seq_one_letter_code
_entity_poly.pdbx_strand_id
1 'polypeptide(L)'
;MTRTFIHSFDPTSASPVAGPTVDLEVSEIEDAGIREVLQTPGAAYGAWSILDALLAATGPGTPFIFKEPLGQAREVKVALSGLFGRFVARAYLERYLNLSIFAHLTNRSLLLDGRRRIDIVRRSRGDLPDWVACAADLTSLTVAEANGCHDPGGPDKALARGWAQAQRIDVTARGRKVTIKRVAIATRWGAATNGPAQAYLSVRDPVDEGEPIDAEDKDAVFIGLLRHHIANLVAPLGHAELADALRRLTRERSEHGLQRDVASARALLNAAPVREVDGASAIDGLVGGIVTRAGPLTDATANPADQDVLARLNLRPAFVGIERDLIDAAIEGEAKTVRDRLAATTRHDEFARADRAGGWVIPLGADRHIIGSA
;
A
#
# COMPACT_ATOMS: atom_id res chain seq x y z
N MET A 1 -2.96 8.78 -17.32
CA MET A 1 -2.17 9.97 -17.75
C MET A 1 -0.78 9.88 -17.13
N THR A 2 0.26 9.81 -17.97
CA THR A 2 1.63 9.64 -17.50
C THR A 2 2.30 10.96 -17.12
N ARG A 3 2.99 10.99 -15.98
CA ARG A 3 3.80 12.12 -15.49
C ARG A 3 5.23 11.69 -15.22
N THR A 4 6.18 12.61 -15.34
CA THR A 4 7.61 12.32 -15.15
C THR A 4 8.23 13.05 -13.97
N PHE A 5 9.25 12.42 -13.37
CA PHE A 5 10.13 13.00 -12.35
C PHE A 5 11.58 12.88 -12.80
N ILE A 6 12.42 13.85 -12.46
CA ILE A 6 13.88 13.67 -12.56
C ILE A 6 14.28 12.60 -11.55
N HIS A 7 14.97 11.57 -12.02
CA HIS A 7 15.22 10.36 -11.25
C HIS A 7 16.69 10.22 -10.88
N SER A 8 16.94 9.78 -9.66
CA SER A 8 18.25 9.28 -9.25
C SER A 8 18.09 8.04 -8.38
N PHE A 9 19.05 7.13 -8.48
CA PHE A 9 19.04 5.85 -7.78
C PHE A 9 20.44 5.53 -7.25
N ASP A 10 20.52 5.13 -5.98
CA ASP A 10 21.74 4.70 -5.30
C ASP A 10 21.61 3.23 -4.83
N PRO A 11 22.46 2.30 -5.29
CA PRO A 11 23.56 2.50 -6.26
C PRO A 11 23.04 2.58 -7.71
N THR A 12 23.62 3.46 -8.54
CA THR A 12 23.14 3.70 -9.93
C THR A 12 23.06 2.44 -10.78
N SER A 13 23.96 1.48 -10.56
CA SER A 13 23.99 0.19 -11.29
C SER A 13 22.79 -0.71 -11.00
N ALA A 14 22.05 -0.48 -9.92
CA ALA A 14 20.86 -1.23 -9.55
C ALA A 14 19.55 -0.51 -9.93
N SER A 15 19.63 0.62 -10.65
CA SER A 15 18.43 1.36 -11.06
C SER A 15 17.51 0.49 -11.94
N PRO A 16 16.21 0.38 -11.60
CA PRO A 16 15.23 -0.29 -12.46
C PRO A 16 14.80 0.58 -13.65
N VAL A 17 15.29 1.82 -13.74
CA VAL A 17 14.93 2.81 -14.77
C VAL A 17 16.13 3.07 -15.68
N ALA A 18 15.92 2.89 -16.99
CA ALA A 18 16.92 3.14 -18.03
C ALA A 18 16.88 4.62 -18.49
N GLY A 19 17.14 5.56 -17.59
CA GLY A 19 17.16 6.97 -17.97
C GLY A 19 17.21 7.95 -16.79
N PRO A 20 17.35 9.25 -17.07
CA PRO A 20 17.40 10.30 -16.05
C PRO A 20 16.02 10.70 -15.52
N THR A 21 14.95 10.08 -16.02
CA THR A 21 13.57 10.35 -15.64
C THR A 21 12.82 9.07 -15.41
N VAL A 22 11.93 9.08 -14.41
CA VAL A 22 10.98 8.01 -14.15
C VAL A 22 9.57 8.49 -14.44
N ASP A 23 8.71 7.60 -14.91
CA ASP A 23 7.33 7.89 -15.25
C ASP A 23 6.33 7.14 -14.36
N LEU A 24 5.25 7.80 -13.97
CA LEU A 24 4.16 7.20 -13.21
C LEU A 24 2.83 7.66 -13.80
N GLU A 25 1.86 6.77 -13.89
CA GLU A 25 0.50 7.15 -14.21
C GLU A 25 -0.14 7.84 -13.01
N VAL A 26 -0.92 8.90 -13.26
CA VAL A 26 -1.68 9.57 -12.19
C VAL A 26 -2.62 8.57 -11.50
N SER A 27 -3.24 7.65 -12.24
CA SER A 27 -4.08 6.60 -11.68
C SER A 27 -3.32 5.64 -10.76
N GLU A 28 -2.05 5.32 -11.06
CA GLU A 28 -1.20 4.50 -10.18
C GLU A 28 -0.96 5.23 -8.85
N ILE A 29 -0.70 6.54 -8.90
CA ILE A 29 -0.48 7.36 -7.70
C ILE A 29 -1.77 7.51 -6.89
N GLU A 30 -2.92 7.70 -7.55
CA GLU A 30 -4.22 7.80 -6.89
C GLU A 30 -4.62 6.49 -6.21
N ASP A 31 -4.45 5.36 -6.88
CA ASP A 31 -4.72 4.02 -6.33
C ASP A 31 -3.80 3.71 -5.14
N ALA A 32 -2.51 4.00 -5.27
CA ALA A 32 -1.56 3.88 -4.17
C ALA A 32 -1.97 4.77 -3.01
N GLY A 33 -2.46 5.97 -3.28
CA GLY A 33 -2.99 6.88 -2.27
C GLY A 33 -4.22 6.33 -1.54
N ILE A 34 -5.18 5.75 -2.27
CA ILE A 34 -6.37 5.12 -1.67
C ILE A 34 -5.94 4.04 -0.67
N ARG A 35 -5.07 3.13 -1.11
CA ARG A 35 -4.56 2.05 -0.24
C ARG A 35 -3.74 2.60 0.93
N GLU A 36 -2.91 3.60 0.69
CA GLU A 36 -2.08 4.24 1.71
C GLU A 36 -2.91 4.81 2.86
N VAL A 37 -4.00 5.53 2.56
CA VAL A 37 -4.86 6.10 3.61
C VAL A 37 -5.69 5.05 4.30
N LEU A 38 -6.24 4.06 3.57
CA LEU A 38 -6.96 2.95 4.21
C LEU A 38 -6.05 2.22 5.20
N GLN A 39 -4.81 1.95 4.82
CA GLN A 39 -3.88 1.17 5.64
C GLN A 39 -3.14 2.00 6.71
N THR A 40 -3.28 3.32 6.69
CA THR A 40 -2.73 4.23 7.71
C THR A 40 -3.79 4.57 8.76
N PRO A 41 -3.60 4.17 10.04
CA PRO A 41 -4.58 4.50 11.09
C PRO A 41 -4.79 6.01 11.24
N GLY A 42 -6.05 6.43 11.34
CA GLY A 42 -6.42 7.83 11.62
C GLY A 42 -6.33 8.77 10.42
N ALA A 43 -5.93 8.29 9.24
CA ALA A 43 -6.01 9.05 8.01
C ALA A 43 -7.48 9.06 7.52
N ALA A 44 -8.22 10.12 7.86
CA ALA A 44 -9.52 10.40 7.25
C ALA A 44 -9.30 11.48 6.18
N TYR A 45 -8.87 11.07 5.00
CA TYR A 45 -8.82 11.98 3.85
C TYR A 45 -9.52 11.34 2.68
N GLY A 46 -10.45 12.05 2.06
CA GLY A 46 -11.15 11.57 0.87
C GLY A 46 -10.98 12.51 -0.31
N ALA A 47 -9.75 12.80 -0.68
CA ALA A 47 -9.48 13.51 -1.93
C ALA A 47 -9.03 12.53 -3.02
N TRP A 48 -9.88 11.60 -3.42
CA TRP A 48 -9.48 10.45 -4.26
C TRP A 48 -9.43 10.70 -5.77
N SER A 49 -9.19 11.95 -6.19
CA SER A 49 -9.24 12.33 -7.60
C SER A 49 -8.73 13.75 -7.89
N ILE A 50 -7.91 14.29 -6.98
CA ILE A 50 -7.58 15.72 -6.97
C ILE A 50 -6.23 15.97 -7.64
N LEU A 51 -5.40 14.95 -7.87
CA LEU A 51 -4.04 15.16 -8.39
C LEU A 51 -4.09 15.86 -9.75
N ASP A 52 -4.90 15.39 -10.69
CA ASP A 52 -5.02 16.05 -12.00
C ASP A 52 -5.50 17.50 -11.91
N ALA A 53 -6.40 17.81 -10.97
CA ALA A 53 -6.88 19.18 -10.77
C ALA A 53 -5.78 20.11 -10.24
N LEU A 54 -4.79 19.58 -9.51
CA LEU A 54 -3.70 20.34 -8.90
C LEU A 54 -2.48 20.52 -9.81
N LEU A 55 -2.37 19.81 -10.94
CA LEU A 55 -1.16 19.81 -11.79
C LEU A 55 -1.21 20.84 -12.93
N ALA A 56 -0.09 21.52 -13.21
CA ALA A 56 -0.01 22.70 -14.07
C ALA A 56 0.01 22.43 -15.58
N ALA A 57 0.42 21.23 -15.99
CA ALA A 57 0.49 20.83 -17.39
C ALA A 57 -0.51 19.71 -17.67
N THR A 58 -1.06 19.66 -18.88
CA THR A 58 -1.97 18.59 -19.32
C THR A 58 -1.44 17.94 -20.59
N GLY A 59 -0.60 16.91 -20.46
CA GLY A 59 -0.16 16.04 -21.57
C GLY A 59 0.63 14.82 -21.05
N PRO A 60 0.60 13.66 -21.75
CA PRO A 60 1.45 12.53 -21.40
C PRO A 60 2.94 12.89 -21.43
N GLY A 61 3.71 12.38 -20.47
CA GLY A 61 5.17 12.57 -20.41
C GLY A 61 5.63 13.91 -19.84
N THR A 62 4.72 14.80 -19.48
CA THR A 62 5.08 16.08 -18.85
C THR A 62 5.52 15.90 -17.39
N PRO A 63 6.38 16.78 -16.86
CA PRO A 63 6.80 16.75 -15.46
C PRO A 63 5.64 16.83 -14.46
N PHE A 64 5.75 16.14 -13.32
CA PHE A 64 4.79 16.20 -12.21
C PHE A 64 4.91 17.54 -11.46
N ILE A 65 4.23 18.58 -11.93
CA ILE A 65 4.34 19.95 -11.42
C ILE A 65 2.98 20.44 -10.92
N PHE A 66 2.93 20.92 -9.69
CA PHE A 66 1.72 21.54 -9.14
C PHE A 66 1.50 22.94 -9.75
N LYS A 67 0.23 23.35 -9.93
CA LYS A 67 -0.16 24.72 -10.35
C LYS A 67 0.37 25.78 -9.39
N GLU A 68 0.28 25.45 -8.11
CA GLU A 68 0.69 26.28 -6.99
C GLU A 68 1.47 25.43 -5.99
N PRO A 69 2.28 26.03 -5.11
CA PRO A 69 2.89 25.30 -4.00
C PRO A 69 1.84 24.57 -3.15
N LEU A 70 2.20 23.42 -2.57
CA LEU A 70 1.34 22.58 -1.71
C LEU A 70 0.83 23.26 -0.41
N GLY A 71 0.97 24.56 -0.28
CA GLY A 71 0.57 25.33 0.88
C GLY A 71 1.45 26.56 1.06
N GLN A 72 0.86 27.63 1.57
CA GLN A 72 1.57 28.84 1.97
C GLN A 72 2.16 28.70 3.38
N ALA A 73 1.39 28.10 4.30
CA ALA A 73 1.83 27.81 5.65
C ALA A 73 2.79 26.61 5.67
N ARG A 74 3.81 26.68 6.52
CA ARG A 74 4.85 25.65 6.64
C ARG A 74 4.25 24.30 7.04
N GLU A 75 3.33 24.30 7.99
CA GLU A 75 2.70 23.11 8.56
C GLU A 75 1.88 22.38 7.49
N VAL A 76 1.07 23.11 6.73
CA VAL A 76 0.27 22.58 5.62
C VAL A 76 1.17 21.98 4.55
N LYS A 77 2.24 22.71 4.19
CA LYS A 77 3.21 22.27 3.19
C LYS A 77 3.92 20.98 3.62
N VAL A 78 4.35 20.88 4.88
CA VAL A 78 4.99 19.66 5.43
C VAL A 78 4.02 18.48 5.42
N ALA A 79 2.77 18.69 5.86
CA ALA A 79 1.76 17.64 5.92
C ALA A 79 1.40 17.10 4.53
N LEU A 80 1.07 17.98 3.58
CA LEU A 80 0.71 17.58 2.21
C LEU A 80 1.91 16.99 1.46
N SER A 81 3.11 17.52 1.68
CA SER A 81 4.34 16.96 1.13
C SER A 81 4.59 15.53 1.60
N GLY A 82 4.47 15.27 2.90
CA GLY A 82 4.61 13.92 3.45
C GLY A 82 3.55 12.97 2.90
N LEU A 83 2.29 13.41 2.82
CA LEU A 83 1.18 12.60 2.31
C LEU A 83 1.36 12.22 0.84
N PHE A 84 1.53 13.20 -0.05
CA PHE A 84 1.75 12.92 -1.47
C PHE A 84 3.07 12.18 -1.71
N GLY A 85 4.05 12.37 -0.82
CA GLY A 85 5.34 11.67 -0.87
C GLY A 85 5.14 10.17 -0.72
N ARG A 86 4.30 9.76 0.24
CA ARG A 86 3.94 8.35 0.41
C ARG A 86 3.15 7.79 -0.77
N PHE A 87 2.25 8.57 -1.37
CA PHE A 87 1.47 8.11 -2.54
C PHE A 87 2.39 7.82 -3.74
N VAL A 88 3.27 8.77 -4.06
CA VAL A 88 4.24 8.63 -5.17
C VAL A 88 5.25 7.54 -4.87
N ALA A 89 5.77 7.47 -3.65
CA ALA A 89 6.71 6.43 -3.26
C ALA A 89 6.10 5.04 -3.34
N ARG A 90 4.88 4.86 -2.84
CA ARG A 90 4.17 3.58 -2.93
C ARG A 90 3.92 3.18 -4.38
N ALA A 91 3.45 4.08 -5.23
CA ALA A 91 3.30 3.81 -6.67
C ALA A 91 4.62 3.42 -7.33
N TYR A 92 5.72 4.08 -6.97
CA TYR A 92 7.06 3.74 -7.45
C TYR A 92 7.51 2.35 -6.97
N LEU A 93 7.34 2.03 -5.68
CA LEU A 93 7.68 0.72 -5.09
C LEU A 93 6.88 -0.39 -5.76
N GLU A 94 5.60 -0.14 -6.02
CA GLU A 94 4.72 -1.05 -6.74
C GLU A 94 5.26 -1.25 -8.17
N ARG A 95 5.39 -0.19 -8.97
CA ARG A 95 5.71 -0.30 -10.39
C ARG A 95 7.13 -0.78 -10.68
N TYR A 96 8.12 -0.20 -10.00
CA TYR A 96 9.54 -0.38 -10.37
C TYR A 96 10.30 -1.35 -9.49
N LEU A 97 9.85 -1.59 -8.24
CA LEU A 97 10.47 -2.57 -7.33
C LEU A 97 9.61 -3.83 -7.13
N ASN A 98 8.48 -3.93 -7.83
CA ASN A 98 7.58 -5.08 -7.81
C ASN A 98 7.09 -5.46 -6.40
N LEU A 99 6.96 -4.48 -5.50
CA LEU A 99 6.37 -4.70 -4.18
C LEU A 99 4.84 -4.60 -4.27
N SER A 100 4.10 -5.42 -3.52
CA SER A 100 2.63 -5.38 -3.55
C SER A 100 2.00 -5.54 -2.18
N ILE A 101 2.64 -6.30 -1.30
CA ILE A 101 2.15 -6.54 0.06
C ILE A 101 2.85 -5.56 0.99
N PHE A 102 2.08 -4.66 1.62
CA PHE A 102 2.57 -3.61 2.51
C PHE A 102 1.94 -3.72 3.90
N ALA A 103 2.77 -3.67 4.95
CA ALA A 103 2.34 -3.51 6.34
C ALA A 103 2.89 -2.22 6.93
N HIS A 104 1.98 -1.37 7.42
CA HIS A 104 2.31 -0.10 8.06
C HIS A 104 2.76 -0.28 9.52
N LEU A 105 3.74 0.52 9.93
CA LEU A 105 4.29 0.47 11.29
C LEU A 105 3.67 1.57 12.16
N THR A 106 3.02 1.19 13.26
CA THR A 106 2.13 2.09 14.03
C THR A 106 2.57 2.33 15.48
N ASN A 107 3.89 2.23 15.74
CA ASN A 107 4.62 2.56 17.00
C ASN A 107 5.06 1.39 17.90
N ARG A 108 4.69 0.14 17.61
CA ARG A 108 5.13 -1.05 18.37
C ARG A 108 5.80 -2.07 17.46
N SER A 109 6.57 -2.99 18.07
CA SER A 109 7.09 -4.16 17.37
C SER A 109 5.94 -4.89 16.67
N LEU A 110 6.13 -5.22 15.40
CA LEU A 110 5.13 -5.94 14.61
C LEU A 110 5.54 -7.42 14.56
N LEU A 111 4.76 -8.27 15.22
CA LEU A 111 4.98 -9.71 15.22
C LEU A 111 4.37 -10.30 13.94
N LEU A 112 5.21 -10.94 13.13
CA LEU A 112 4.84 -11.61 11.88
C LEU A 112 4.47 -13.08 12.14
N ASP A 113 5.17 -13.75 13.06
CA ASP A 113 4.83 -15.11 13.50
C ASP A 113 5.29 -15.37 14.95
N GLY A 114 4.34 -15.60 15.84
CA GLY A 114 4.57 -15.85 17.27
C GLY A 114 5.24 -17.17 17.59
N ARG A 115 4.99 -18.23 16.80
CA ARG A 115 5.55 -19.57 17.02
C ARG A 115 7.03 -19.61 16.65
N ARG A 116 7.37 -18.97 15.52
CA ARG A 116 8.73 -18.88 14.98
C ARG A 116 9.51 -17.69 15.51
N ARG A 117 8.86 -16.81 16.29
CA ARG A 117 9.44 -15.59 16.89
C ARG A 117 10.04 -14.69 15.81
N ILE A 118 9.20 -14.37 14.83
CA ILE A 118 9.55 -13.51 13.71
C ILE A 118 8.95 -12.14 13.98
N ASP A 119 9.81 -11.16 14.23
CA ASP A 119 9.45 -9.84 14.74
C ASP A 119 10.12 -8.73 13.93
N ILE A 120 9.38 -7.65 13.71
CA ILE A 120 9.95 -6.34 13.37
C ILE A 120 10.26 -5.62 14.67
N VAL A 121 11.55 -5.43 14.94
CA VAL A 121 12.06 -4.87 16.20
C VAL A 121 12.62 -3.48 15.98
N ARG A 122 12.31 -2.58 16.93
CA ARG A 122 12.86 -1.23 16.93
C ARG A 122 14.30 -1.23 17.46
N ARG A 123 15.21 -0.59 16.72
CA ARG A 123 16.64 -0.45 17.05
C ARG A 123 16.97 0.87 17.71
N SER A 124 16.27 1.95 17.36
CA SER A 124 16.55 3.29 17.87
C SER A 124 15.29 4.15 17.99
N ARG A 125 15.41 5.25 18.73
CA ARG A 125 14.31 6.22 18.96
C ARG A 125 14.03 7.06 17.71
N GLY A 126 12.86 7.70 17.68
CA GLY A 126 12.33 8.49 16.56
C GLY A 126 11.27 7.74 15.74
N ASP A 127 10.69 8.43 14.76
CA ASP A 127 9.67 7.88 13.86
C ASP A 127 10.13 6.58 13.20
N LEU A 128 9.23 5.60 13.11
CA LEU A 128 9.49 4.34 12.41
C LEU A 128 9.43 4.58 10.90
N PRO A 129 10.03 3.69 10.08
CA PRO A 129 9.78 3.75 8.65
C PRO A 129 8.31 3.49 8.33
N ASP A 130 7.85 4.00 7.19
CA ASP A 130 6.46 3.88 6.74
C ASP A 130 6.00 2.42 6.60
N TRP A 131 6.81 1.57 5.95
CA TRP A 131 6.38 0.21 5.58
C TRP A 131 7.43 -0.88 5.83
N VAL A 132 6.92 -2.09 6.06
CA VAL A 132 7.57 -3.34 5.66
C VAL A 132 6.76 -3.94 4.52
N ALA A 133 7.43 -4.36 3.45
CA ALA A 133 6.80 -4.79 2.23
C ALA A 133 7.48 -6.00 1.60
N CYS A 134 6.76 -6.71 0.74
CA CYS A 134 7.30 -7.79 -0.08
C CYS A 134 6.63 -7.85 -1.46
N ALA A 135 7.26 -8.60 -2.38
CA ALA A 135 6.71 -8.87 -3.69
C ALA A 135 5.57 -9.91 -3.64
N ALA A 136 4.74 -9.94 -4.69
CA ALA A 136 3.59 -10.84 -4.82
C ALA A 136 3.98 -12.34 -4.84
N ASP A 137 5.21 -12.66 -5.25
CA ASP A 137 5.75 -14.02 -5.23
C ASP A 137 6.23 -14.48 -3.84
N LEU A 138 5.97 -13.66 -2.80
CA LEU A 138 6.42 -13.84 -1.42
C LEU A 138 7.95 -13.90 -1.33
N THR A 139 8.60 -12.89 -1.93
CA THR A 139 10.04 -12.67 -1.87
C THR A 139 10.36 -11.21 -1.55
N SER A 140 11.65 -10.87 -1.48
CA SER A 140 12.12 -9.49 -1.43
C SER A 140 11.58 -8.70 -0.22
N LEU A 141 11.81 -9.24 0.98
CA LEU A 141 11.46 -8.56 2.22
C LEU A 141 12.19 -7.21 2.32
N THR A 142 11.41 -6.14 2.34
CA THR A 142 11.90 -4.77 2.17
C THR A 142 11.35 -3.87 3.28
N VAL A 143 12.21 -3.09 3.91
CA VAL A 143 11.81 -1.94 4.73
C VAL A 143 11.83 -0.70 3.84
N ALA A 144 10.74 0.04 3.79
CA ALA A 144 10.61 1.21 2.92
C ALA A 144 10.20 2.46 3.70
N GLU A 145 10.77 3.60 3.31
CA GLU A 145 10.48 4.92 3.88
C GLU A 145 10.32 5.96 2.77
N ALA A 146 9.33 6.84 2.90
CA ALA A 146 9.07 7.90 1.95
C ALA A 146 9.09 9.29 2.60
N ASN A 147 9.81 10.22 1.97
CA ASN A 147 9.90 11.60 2.42
C ASN A 147 9.60 12.57 1.28
N GLY A 148 8.52 13.34 1.42
CA GLY A 148 8.28 14.49 0.55
C GLY A 148 9.06 15.72 1.00
N CYS A 149 9.57 16.53 0.07
CA CYS A 149 10.18 17.82 0.38
C CYS A 149 9.93 18.91 -0.68
N HIS A 150 10.31 20.13 -0.32
CA HIS A 150 10.27 21.30 -1.20
C HIS A 150 11.57 22.08 -1.16
N ASP A 151 12.66 21.40 -0.78
CA ASP A 151 13.94 22.02 -0.55
C ASP A 151 14.47 22.61 -1.87
N PRO A 152 14.83 23.92 -1.91
CA PRO A 152 15.39 24.53 -3.11
C PRO A 152 16.66 23.82 -3.59
N GLY A 153 17.46 23.31 -2.65
CA GLY A 153 18.71 22.58 -2.91
C GLY A 153 18.55 21.12 -3.35
N GLY A 154 17.32 20.61 -3.55
CA GLY A 154 17.09 19.25 -4.05
C GLY A 154 16.73 18.22 -2.96
N PRO A 155 16.57 16.93 -3.34
CA PRO A 155 16.02 15.89 -2.49
C PRO A 155 17.01 15.29 -1.48
N ASP A 156 18.32 15.53 -1.61
CA ASP A 156 19.37 14.82 -0.86
C ASP A 156 19.20 14.84 0.66
N LYS A 157 18.81 15.99 1.22
CA LYS A 157 18.56 16.12 2.67
C LYS A 157 17.37 15.27 3.11
N ALA A 158 16.32 15.20 2.30
CA ALA A 158 15.15 14.37 2.58
C ALA A 158 15.49 12.88 2.42
N LEU A 159 16.28 12.52 1.42
CA LEU A 159 16.74 11.14 1.20
C LEU A 159 17.62 10.65 2.35
N ALA A 160 18.55 11.48 2.83
CA ALA A 160 19.40 11.14 3.97
C ALA A 160 18.58 10.94 5.26
N ARG A 161 17.53 11.75 5.48
CA ARG A 161 16.61 11.56 6.61
C ARG A 161 15.82 10.26 6.49
N GLY A 162 15.26 9.99 5.31
CA GLY A 162 14.53 8.75 5.04
C GLY A 162 15.39 7.51 5.22
N TRP A 163 16.65 7.58 4.78
CA TRP A 163 17.61 6.51 5.02
C TRP A 163 17.86 6.27 6.52
N ALA A 164 18.06 7.33 7.29
CA ALA A 164 18.24 7.22 8.74
C ALA A 164 16.99 6.68 9.46
N GLN A 165 15.77 6.96 8.94
CA GLN A 165 14.52 6.40 9.43
C GLN A 165 14.37 4.91 9.09
N ALA A 166 14.67 4.53 7.84
CA ALA A 166 14.65 3.14 7.39
C ALA A 166 15.54 2.24 8.24
N GLN A 167 16.66 2.75 8.77
CA GLN A 167 17.60 2.02 9.64
C GLN A 167 17.13 1.81 11.09
N ARG A 168 15.96 2.34 11.49
CA ARG A 168 15.50 2.30 12.89
C ARG A 168 14.83 0.99 13.29
N ILE A 169 14.64 0.07 12.36
CA ILE A 169 14.07 -1.24 12.62
C ILE A 169 14.95 -2.34 12.02
N ASP A 170 14.83 -3.54 12.57
CA ASP A 170 15.30 -4.77 11.96
C ASP A 170 14.14 -5.75 11.86
N VAL A 171 14.24 -6.69 10.92
CA VAL A 171 13.45 -7.92 10.98
C VAL A 171 14.31 -8.99 11.62
N THR A 172 13.75 -9.69 12.60
CA THR A 172 14.44 -10.77 13.31
C THR A 172 13.65 -12.06 13.23
N ALA A 173 14.35 -13.18 13.10
CA ALA A 173 13.79 -14.53 13.24
C ALA A 173 14.55 -15.25 14.36
N ARG A 174 13.83 -15.68 15.40
CA ARG A 174 14.42 -16.31 16.60
C ARG A 174 15.50 -15.45 17.26
N GLY A 175 15.33 -14.12 17.21
CA GLY A 175 16.26 -13.14 17.76
C GLY A 175 17.48 -12.81 16.88
N ARG A 176 17.63 -13.43 15.70
CA ARG A 176 18.71 -13.15 14.75
C ARG A 176 18.23 -12.18 13.68
N LYS A 177 19.02 -11.15 13.35
CA LYS A 177 18.70 -10.20 12.27
C LYS A 177 18.76 -10.93 10.93
N VAL A 178 17.70 -10.83 10.14
CA VAL A 178 17.66 -11.42 8.79
C VAL A 178 18.03 -10.39 7.72
N THR A 179 18.53 -10.88 6.58
CA THR A 179 18.80 -10.06 5.40
C THR A 179 17.51 -9.44 4.87
N ILE A 180 17.54 -8.12 4.65
CA ILE A 180 16.42 -7.36 4.09
C ILE A 180 16.94 -6.35 3.06
N LYS A 181 16.05 -5.94 2.17
CA LYS A 181 16.23 -4.72 1.39
C LYS A 181 15.83 -3.51 2.23
N ARG A 182 16.47 -2.37 2.01
CA ARG A 182 16.07 -1.11 2.61
C ARG A 182 15.98 -0.06 1.53
N VAL A 183 14.79 0.51 1.38
CA VAL A 183 14.51 1.52 0.38
C VAL A 183 14.14 2.83 1.06
N ALA A 184 14.87 3.90 0.77
CA ALA A 184 14.46 5.26 1.09
C ALA A 184 14.13 5.99 -0.20
N ILE A 185 12.96 6.65 -0.24
CA ILE A 185 12.51 7.45 -1.38
C ILE A 185 12.31 8.88 -0.92
N ALA A 186 12.88 9.82 -1.67
CA ALA A 186 12.65 11.25 -1.49
C ALA A 186 11.97 11.84 -2.72
N THR A 187 10.80 12.43 -2.52
CA THR A 187 10.06 13.13 -3.58
C THR A 187 10.17 14.62 -3.34
N ARG A 188 10.79 15.35 -4.27
CA ARG A 188 10.83 16.82 -4.21
C ARG A 188 9.84 17.40 -5.20
N TRP A 189 8.94 18.25 -4.72
CA TRP A 189 7.86 18.79 -5.55
C TRP A 189 8.29 20.00 -6.37
N GLY A 190 7.86 20.03 -7.63
CA GLY A 190 7.89 21.24 -8.44
C GLY A 190 6.55 21.98 -8.43
N ALA A 191 6.61 23.30 -8.61
CA ALA A 191 5.45 24.19 -8.74
C ALA A 191 5.64 25.14 -9.92
N ALA A 192 4.56 25.39 -10.67
CA ALA A 192 4.58 26.29 -11.83
C ALA A 192 4.70 27.76 -11.42
N THR A 193 4.25 28.09 -10.20
CA THR A 193 4.36 29.43 -9.62
C THR A 193 5.04 29.35 -8.26
N ASN A 194 5.89 30.34 -7.96
CA ASN A 194 6.45 30.59 -6.63
C ASN A 194 6.99 29.34 -5.90
N GLY A 195 7.89 28.61 -6.53
CA GLY A 195 8.52 27.43 -5.95
C GLY A 195 9.57 26.82 -6.87
N PRO A 196 10.17 25.69 -6.47
CA PRO A 196 11.05 24.95 -7.37
C PRO A 196 10.37 24.56 -8.68
N ALA A 197 11.03 24.74 -9.82
CA ALA A 197 10.44 24.44 -11.12
C ALA A 197 10.43 22.95 -11.50
N GLN A 198 11.24 22.12 -10.82
CA GLN A 198 11.48 20.73 -11.19
C GLN A 198 11.07 19.77 -10.07
N ALA A 199 10.42 18.67 -10.45
CA ALA A 199 10.11 17.57 -9.56
C ALA A 199 11.18 16.47 -9.64
N TYR A 200 11.55 15.92 -8.49
CA TYR A 200 12.53 14.84 -8.37
C TYR A 200 11.95 13.65 -7.62
N LEU A 201 12.42 12.46 -7.99
CA LEU A 201 12.20 11.21 -7.28
C LEU A 201 13.56 10.53 -7.12
N SER A 202 14.11 10.60 -5.92
CA SER A 202 15.43 10.06 -5.61
C SER A 202 15.30 8.84 -4.69
N VAL A 203 16.01 7.77 -5.01
CA VAL A 203 15.88 6.48 -4.35
C VAL A 203 17.24 5.98 -3.87
N ARG A 204 17.24 5.36 -2.70
CA ARG A 204 18.38 4.63 -2.16
C ARG A 204 17.93 3.22 -1.77
N ASP A 205 18.45 2.19 -2.45
CA ASP A 205 18.13 0.77 -2.23
C ASP A 205 19.39 -0.11 -2.08
N PRO A 206 20.22 0.10 -1.04
CA PRO A 206 21.26 -0.86 -0.72
C PRO A 206 20.66 -2.12 -0.08
N VAL A 207 21.34 -3.25 -0.27
CA VAL A 207 21.07 -4.47 0.51
C VAL A 207 21.58 -4.26 1.94
N ASP A 208 20.76 -4.59 2.95
CA ASP A 208 21.20 -4.63 4.34
C ASP A 208 21.41 -6.08 4.77
N GLU A 209 22.68 -6.46 4.87
CA GLU A 209 23.08 -7.84 5.17
C GLU A 209 22.69 -8.25 6.60
N GLY A 210 22.27 -9.51 6.70
CA GLY A 210 21.98 -10.22 7.93
C GLY A 210 22.10 -11.72 7.66
N GLU A 211 21.43 -12.53 8.48
CA GLU A 211 21.35 -13.96 8.22
C GLU A 211 20.30 -14.26 7.14
N PRO A 212 20.52 -15.26 6.27
CA PRO A 212 19.46 -15.73 5.39
C PRO A 212 18.28 -16.23 6.23
N ILE A 213 17.07 -16.01 5.74
CA ILE A 213 15.87 -16.56 6.38
C ILE A 213 15.88 -18.07 6.14
N ASP A 214 15.78 -18.85 7.22
CA ASP A 214 15.70 -20.31 7.15
C ASP A 214 14.52 -20.73 6.27
N ALA A 215 14.69 -21.78 5.46
CA ALA A 215 13.67 -22.24 4.51
C ALA A 215 12.33 -22.55 5.20
N GLU A 216 12.38 -23.03 6.44
CA GLU A 216 11.21 -23.29 7.26
C GLU A 216 10.48 -22.02 7.73
N ASP A 217 11.22 -20.92 7.95
CA ASP A 217 10.67 -19.66 8.46
C ASP A 217 10.22 -18.73 7.31
N LYS A 218 10.75 -18.94 6.10
CA LYS A 218 10.52 -18.09 4.92
C LYS A 218 9.04 -17.85 4.65
N ASP A 219 8.24 -18.90 4.56
CA ASP A 219 6.81 -18.79 4.28
C ASP A 219 6.06 -18.04 5.40
N ALA A 220 6.43 -18.29 6.65
CA ALA A 220 5.78 -17.66 7.80
C ALA A 220 6.00 -16.14 7.85
N VAL A 221 7.18 -15.66 7.46
CA VAL A 221 7.48 -14.21 7.33
C VAL A 221 6.46 -13.55 6.40
N PHE A 222 6.32 -14.09 5.20
CA PHE A 222 5.52 -13.46 4.15
C PHE A 222 4.02 -13.62 4.39
N ILE A 223 3.58 -14.76 4.92
CA ILE A 223 2.18 -14.95 5.35
C ILE A 223 1.83 -13.99 6.49
N GLY A 224 2.71 -13.82 7.47
CA GLY A 224 2.53 -12.84 8.54
C GLY A 224 2.36 -11.42 7.99
N LEU A 225 3.20 -11.05 7.01
CA LEU A 225 3.12 -9.75 6.34
C LEU A 225 1.83 -9.58 5.55
N LEU A 226 1.41 -10.60 4.81
CA LEU A 226 0.14 -10.62 4.07
C LEU A 226 -1.05 -10.44 5.00
N ARG A 227 -1.08 -11.15 6.14
CA ARG A 227 -2.15 -11.00 7.14
C ARG A 227 -2.26 -9.56 7.66
N HIS A 228 -1.13 -8.90 7.92
CA HIS A 228 -1.13 -7.48 8.31
C HIS A 228 -1.58 -6.56 7.17
N HIS A 229 -1.16 -6.83 5.94
CA HIS A 229 -1.59 -6.08 4.76
C HIS A 229 -3.12 -6.13 4.59
N ILE A 230 -3.69 -7.35 4.57
CA ILE A 230 -5.13 -7.58 4.46
C ILE A 230 -5.85 -6.90 5.64
N ALA A 231 -5.41 -7.15 6.88
CA ALA A 231 -6.02 -6.59 8.08
C ALA A 231 -6.06 -5.06 8.07
N ASN A 232 -4.97 -4.42 7.63
CA ASN A 232 -4.91 -2.96 7.54
C ASN A 232 -5.83 -2.40 6.45
N LEU A 233 -6.08 -3.15 5.37
CA LEU A 233 -6.97 -2.72 4.31
C LEU A 233 -8.45 -2.89 4.68
N VAL A 234 -8.83 -4.04 5.25
CA VAL A 234 -10.25 -4.38 5.48
C VAL A 234 -10.82 -3.77 6.77
N ALA A 235 -9.98 -3.46 7.76
CA ALA A 235 -10.41 -2.81 9.01
C ALA A 235 -11.19 -1.49 8.80
N PRO A 236 -10.67 -0.49 8.07
CA PRO A 236 -11.40 0.76 7.81
C PRO A 236 -12.63 0.58 6.90
N LEU A 237 -12.77 -0.57 6.24
CA LEU A 237 -13.86 -0.89 5.32
C LEU A 237 -15.04 -1.59 6.02
N GLY A 238 -15.07 -1.60 7.36
CA GLY A 238 -16.14 -2.21 8.15
C GLY A 238 -15.85 -3.63 8.64
N HIS A 239 -14.69 -4.21 8.33
CA HIS A 239 -14.34 -5.60 8.68
C HIS A 239 -13.34 -5.67 9.84
N ALA A 240 -13.54 -4.86 10.88
CA ALA A 240 -12.61 -4.73 12.00
C ALA A 240 -12.38 -6.07 12.76
N GLU A 241 -13.43 -6.86 12.97
CA GLU A 241 -13.32 -8.15 13.67
C GLU A 241 -12.49 -9.17 12.87
N LEU A 242 -12.69 -9.23 11.55
CA LEU A 242 -11.90 -10.07 10.64
C LEU A 242 -10.43 -9.61 10.63
N ALA A 243 -10.18 -8.31 10.54
CA ALA A 243 -8.84 -7.75 10.62
C ALA A 243 -8.13 -8.11 11.94
N ASP A 244 -8.83 -8.04 13.06
CA ASP A 244 -8.29 -8.43 14.36
C ASP A 244 -8.04 -9.94 14.46
N ALA A 245 -8.89 -10.77 13.85
CA ALA A 245 -8.65 -12.22 13.75
C ALA A 245 -7.37 -12.52 12.96
N LEU A 246 -7.16 -11.88 11.80
CA LEU A 246 -5.93 -12.01 11.01
C LEU A 246 -4.68 -11.61 11.80
N ARG A 247 -4.77 -10.52 12.59
CA ARG A 247 -3.66 -10.09 13.48
C ARG A 247 -3.42 -11.04 14.65
N ARG A 248 -4.44 -11.75 15.14
CA ARG A 248 -4.25 -12.77 16.19
C ARG A 248 -3.51 -13.98 15.66
N LEU A 249 -3.79 -14.41 14.43
CA LEU A 249 -3.07 -15.51 13.78
C LEU A 249 -1.56 -15.29 13.72
N THR A 250 -1.08 -14.05 13.60
CA THR A 250 0.36 -13.74 13.61
C THR A 250 0.97 -13.79 15.01
N ARG A 251 0.16 -13.70 16.07
CA ARG A 251 0.60 -13.62 17.46
C ARG A 251 0.57 -14.95 18.19
N GLU A 252 -0.20 -15.90 17.68
CA GLU A 252 -0.34 -17.21 18.29
C GLU A 252 1.00 -17.92 18.45
N ARG A 253 1.16 -18.61 19.59
CA ARG A 253 2.41 -19.29 19.98
C ARG A 253 2.24 -20.79 20.14
N SER A 254 1.00 -21.27 20.10
CA SER A 254 0.65 -22.67 20.29
C SER A 254 -0.19 -23.17 19.13
N GLU A 255 -0.06 -24.46 18.80
CA GLU A 255 -0.85 -25.10 17.73
C GLU A 255 -2.35 -25.05 18.03
N HIS A 256 -2.74 -25.34 19.27
CA HIS A 256 -4.13 -25.32 19.69
C HIS A 256 -4.75 -23.91 19.63
N GLY A 257 -3.99 -22.88 20.05
CA GLY A 257 -4.41 -21.48 19.93
C GLY A 257 -4.58 -21.08 18.46
N LEU A 258 -3.64 -21.47 17.60
CA LEU A 258 -3.72 -21.24 16.16
C LEU A 258 -4.97 -21.88 15.54
N GLN A 259 -5.27 -23.15 15.83
CA GLN A 259 -6.44 -23.83 15.29
C GLN A 259 -7.76 -23.16 15.69
N ARG A 260 -7.87 -22.72 16.94
CA ARG A 260 -9.03 -21.96 17.43
C ARG A 260 -9.17 -20.63 16.67
N ASP A 261 -8.07 -19.91 16.51
CA ASP A 261 -8.07 -18.60 15.87
C ASP A 261 -8.31 -18.70 14.35
N VAL A 262 -7.85 -19.78 13.71
CA VAL A 262 -8.20 -20.13 12.31
C VAL A 262 -9.70 -20.36 12.18
N ALA A 263 -10.30 -21.19 13.06
CA ALA A 263 -11.74 -21.43 13.04
C ALA A 263 -12.55 -20.14 13.26
N SER A 264 -12.09 -19.27 14.17
CA SER A 264 -12.70 -17.96 14.41
C SER A 264 -12.59 -17.03 13.20
N ALA A 265 -11.41 -16.94 12.58
CA ALA A 265 -11.19 -16.10 11.40
C ALA A 265 -12.03 -16.59 10.21
N ARG A 266 -12.14 -17.90 10.01
CA ARG A 266 -12.97 -18.50 8.95
C ARG A 266 -14.45 -18.22 9.17
N ALA A 267 -14.94 -18.31 10.41
CA ALA A 267 -16.33 -17.96 10.74
C ALA A 267 -16.63 -16.49 10.40
N LEU A 268 -15.71 -15.58 10.74
CA LEU A 268 -15.82 -14.15 10.41
C LEU A 268 -15.77 -13.91 8.90
N LEU A 269 -14.89 -14.60 8.16
CA LEU A 269 -14.82 -14.50 6.70
C LEU A 269 -16.12 -15.00 6.03
N ASN A 270 -16.72 -16.07 6.55
CA ASN A 270 -17.98 -16.61 6.03
C ASN A 270 -19.18 -15.70 6.33
N ALA A 271 -19.11 -14.90 7.40
CA ALA A 271 -20.13 -13.91 7.73
C ALA A 271 -19.91 -12.56 7.01
N ALA A 272 -18.71 -12.32 6.47
CA ALA A 272 -18.39 -11.08 5.79
C ALA A 272 -19.16 -10.98 4.46
N PRO A 273 -19.78 -9.82 4.17
CA PRO A 273 -20.50 -9.63 2.91
C PRO A 273 -19.54 -9.71 1.72
N VAL A 274 -19.85 -10.62 0.80
CA VAL A 274 -19.12 -10.78 -0.46
C VAL A 274 -19.78 -9.93 -1.53
N ARG A 275 -18.95 -9.22 -2.29
CA ARG A 275 -19.37 -8.28 -3.32
C ARG A 275 -18.87 -8.74 -4.67
N GLU A 276 -19.79 -8.84 -5.62
CA GLU A 276 -19.49 -9.11 -7.02
C GLU A 276 -19.48 -7.78 -7.80
N VAL A 277 -18.76 -7.78 -8.91
CA VAL A 277 -18.60 -6.61 -9.77
C VAL A 277 -19.37 -6.88 -11.05
N ASP A 278 -20.38 -6.06 -11.34
CA ASP A 278 -21.16 -6.23 -12.56
C ASP A 278 -20.26 -6.11 -13.80
N GLY A 279 -20.44 -7.03 -14.75
CA GLY A 279 -19.67 -7.08 -15.99
C GLY A 279 -18.20 -7.51 -15.87
N ALA A 280 -17.70 -7.89 -14.69
CA ALA A 280 -16.30 -8.33 -14.51
C ALA A 280 -16.21 -9.82 -14.15
N SER A 281 -16.19 -10.69 -15.17
CA SER A 281 -16.09 -12.16 -14.99
C SER A 281 -14.74 -12.66 -14.43
N ALA A 282 -13.79 -11.76 -14.19
CA ALA A 282 -12.46 -12.10 -13.71
C ALA A 282 -12.29 -11.92 -12.19
N ILE A 283 -13.27 -11.30 -11.51
CA ILE A 283 -13.21 -10.98 -10.09
C ILE A 283 -14.26 -11.85 -9.39
N ASP A 284 -13.80 -12.93 -8.76
CA ASP A 284 -14.66 -13.82 -7.99
C ASP A 284 -14.72 -13.34 -6.54
N GLY A 285 -15.78 -12.61 -6.17
CA GLY A 285 -16.13 -12.29 -4.79
C GLY A 285 -15.10 -11.50 -3.96
N LEU A 286 -15.39 -10.23 -3.72
CA LEU A 286 -14.54 -9.36 -2.90
C LEU A 286 -15.10 -9.13 -1.49
N VAL A 287 -14.20 -9.13 -0.50
CA VAL A 287 -14.46 -8.61 0.85
C VAL A 287 -13.86 -7.21 0.93
N GLY A 288 -14.70 -6.22 1.14
CA GLY A 288 -14.30 -4.82 1.03
C GLY A 288 -15.41 -3.84 1.36
N GLY A 289 -15.26 -2.60 0.87
CA GLY A 289 -16.20 -1.52 1.14
C GLY A 289 -16.11 -0.39 0.10
N ILE A 290 -17.13 0.45 0.09
CA ILE A 290 -17.17 1.64 -0.77
C ILE A 290 -16.41 2.77 -0.09
N VAL A 291 -15.50 3.38 -0.83
CA VAL A 291 -14.72 4.54 -0.43
C VAL A 291 -15.18 5.72 -1.26
N THR A 292 -15.48 6.83 -0.58
CA THR A 292 -15.87 8.09 -1.21
C THR A 292 -14.88 9.19 -0.85
N ARG A 293 -15.15 10.39 -1.35
CA ARG A 293 -14.44 11.58 -0.90
C ARG A 293 -14.61 11.95 0.59
N ALA A 294 -15.55 11.34 1.30
CA ALA A 294 -15.66 11.52 2.74
C ALA A 294 -14.91 10.43 3.54
N GLY A 295 -14.34 9.44 2.85
CA GLY A 295 -13.80 8.23 3.45
C GLY A 295 -14.68 7.00 3.18
N PRO A 296 -14.39 5.88 3.87
CA PRO A 296 -15.16 4.64 3.76
C PRO A 296 -16.61 4.80 4.23
N LEU A 297 -17.53 4.14 3.53
CA LEU A 297 -18.91 3.96 3.96
C LEU A 297 -19.01 2.62 4.71
N THR A 298 -18.98 2.67 6.05
CA THR A 298 -18.94 1.44 6.88
C THR A 298 -20.31 0.81 7.10
N ASP A 299 -21.38 1.62 7.09
CA ASP A 299 -22.71 1.20 7.58
C ASP A 299 -23.77 1.16 6.47
N ALA A 300 -23.42 1.57 5.24
CA ALA A 300 -24.36 1.70 4.14
C ALA A 300 -24.10 0.63 3.07
N THR A 301 -25.09 -0.23 2.84
CA THR A 301 -25.18 -0.95 1.57
C THR A 301 -25.64 0.05 0.52
N ALA A 302 -24.75 0.48 -0.37
CA ALA A 302 -25.14 1.35 -1.48
C ALA A 302 -25.65 0.46 -2.62
N ASN A 303 -26.95 0.54 -2.90
CA ASN A 303 -27.51 -0.13 -4.07
C ASN A 303 -26.98 0.55 -5.37
N PRO A 304 -27.20 -0.03 -6.56
CA PRO A 304 -26.74 0.57 -7.81
C PRO A 304 -27.18 2.02 -8.03
N ALA A 305 -28.42 2.37 -7.65
CA ALA A 305 -28.93 3.74 -7.78
C ALA A 305 -28.20 4.72 -6.84
N ASP A 306 -27.86 4.31 -5.62
CA ASP A 306 -27.06 5.11 -4.68
C ASP A 306 -25.64 5.31 -5.22
N GLN A 307 -25.04 4.27 -5.82
CA GLN A 307 -23.73 4.36 -6.47
C GLN A 307 -23.75 5.38 -7.63
N ASP A 308 -24.81 5.40 -8.44
CA ASP A 308 -24.99 6.39 -9.50
C ASP A 308 -25.24 7.81 -8.96
N VAL A 309 -25.95 7.96 -7.84
CA VAL A 309 -26.08 9.25 -7.15
C VAL A 309 -24.71 9.74 -6.68
N LEU A 310 -23.93 8.90 -6.01
CA LEU A 310 -22.59 9.24 -5.53
C LEU A 310 -21.66 9.65 -6.69
N ALA A 311 -21.72 8.93 -7.81
CA ALA A 311 -20.97 9.28 -9.02
C ALA A 311 -21.38 10.65 -9.58
N ARG A 312 -22.69 10.91 -9.69
CA ARG A 312 -23.23 12.20 -10.17
C ARG A 312 -22.91 13.37 -9.25
N LEU A 313 -22.83 13.14 -7.95
CA LEU A 313 -22.40 14.15 -6.97
C LEU A 313 -20.90 14.45 -7.03
N ASN A 314 -20.18 13.93 -8.04
CA ASN A 314 -18.72 14.05 -8.19
C ASN A 314 -17.94 13.55 -6.97
N LEU A 315 -18.53 12.63 -6.19
CA LEU A 315 -17.85 12.02 -5.04
C LEU A 315 -16.93 10.87 -5.47
N ARG A 316 -16.94 10.53 -6.78
CA ARG A 316 -16.11 9.51 -7.44
C ARG A 316 -15.93 8.28 -6.55
N PRO A 317 -17.04 7.59 -6.20
CA PRO A 317 -16.98 6.42 -5.36
C PRO A 317 -16.11 5.34 -6.01
N ALA A 318 -15.33 4.64 -5.20
CA ALA A 318 -14.62 3.44 -5.60
C ALA A 318 -14.94 2.33 -4.61
N PHE A 319 -15.12 1.10 -5.09
CA PHE A 319 -15.05 -0.06 -4.24
C PHE A 319 -13.59 -0.47 -4.08
N VAL A 320 -13.20 -0.76 -2.84
CA VAL A 320 -11.90 -1.33 -2.52
C VAL A 320 -12.14 -2.63 -1.78
N GLY A 321 -11.50 -3.71 -2.20
CA GLY A 321 -11.67 -5.02 -1.56
C GLY A 321 -10.57 -6.00 -1.94
N ILE A 322 -10.54 -7.13 -1.23
CA ILE A 322 -9.61 -8.23 -1.47
C ILE A 322 -10.42 -9.48 -1.83
N GLU A 323 -9.89 -10.28 -2.74
CA GLU A 323 -10.46 -11.58 -3.11
C GLU A 323 -10.67 -12.45 -1.86
N ARG A 324 -11.90 -12.92 -1.67
CA ARG A 324 -12.26 -13.75 -0.51
C ARG A 324 -11.36 -14.98 -0.39
N ASP A 325 -11.06 -15.62 -1.52
CA ASP A 325 -10.22 -16.82 -1.57
C ASP A 325 -8.77 -16.55 -1.14
N LEU A 326 -8.24 -15.34 -1.38
CA LEU A 326 -6.93 -14.97 -0.86
C LEU A 326 -6.94 -14.79 0.65
N ILE A 327 -8.02 -14.21 1.20
CA ILE A 327 -8.18 -14.09 2.65
C ILE A 327 -8.26 -15.48 3.29
N ASP A 328 -9.01 -16.40 2.69
CA ASP A 328 -9.09 -17.79 3.15
C ASP A 328 -7.71 -18.47 3.12
N ALA A 329 -6.97 -18.36 2.01
CA ALA A 329 -5.61 -18.91 1.93
C ALA A 329 -4.63 -18.28 2.95
N ALA A 330 -4.78 -16.98 3.25
CA ALA A 330 -4.01 -16.31 4.29
C ALA A 330 -4.40 -16.76 5.71
N ILE A 331 -5.68 -17.10 5.95
CA ILE A 331 -6.14 -17.69 7.21
C ILE A 331 -5.49 -19.06 7.41
N GLU A 332 -5.52 -19.93 6.41
CA GLU A 332 -4.87 -21.26 6.47
C GLU A 332 -3.35 -21.17 6.59
N GLY A 333 -2.75 -20.12 6.03
CA GLY A 333 -1.30 -19.94 6.01
C GLY A 333 -0.59 -20.82 4.97
N GLU A 334 -1.31 -21.27 3.94
CA GLU A 334 -0.77 -22.09 2.86
C GLU A 334 -0.03 -21.24 1.82
N ALA A 335 1.28 -21.07 1.99
CA ALA A 335 2.08 -20.19 1.13
C ALA A 335 2.06 -20.55 -0.36
N LYS A 336 1.92 -21.84 -0.72
CA LYS A 336 1.78 -22.24 -2.12
C LYS A 336 0.46 -21.75 -2.69
N THR A 337 -0.65 -22.02 -2.00
CA THR A 337 -1.99 -21.57 -2.39
C THR A 337 -2.04 -20.04 -2.53
N VAL A 338 -1.43 -19.32 -1.58
CA VAL A 338 -1.30 -17.86 -1.66
C VAL A 338 -0.53 -17.41 -2.90
N ARG A 339 0.63 -18.00 -3.21
CA ARG A 339 1.40 -17.66 -4.42
C ARG A 339 0.61 -17.91 -5.70
N ASP A 340 -0.03 -19.07 -5.78
CA ASP A 340 -0.82 -19.47 -6.95
C ASP A 340 -1.98 -18.48 -7.18
N ARG A 341 -2.63 -18.01 -6.10
CA ARG A 341 -3.67 -16.97 -6.16
C ARG A 341 -3.13 -15.61 -6.58
N LEU A 342 -2.05 -15.13 -5.95
CA LEU A 342 -1.44 -13.84 -6.28
C LEU A 342 -0.95 -13.79 -7.73
N ALA A 343 -0.48 -14.90 -8.28
CA ALA A 343 -0.13 -15.02 -9.70
C ALA A 343 -1.35 -15.00 -10.64
N ALA A 344 -2.53 -15.43 -10.17
CA ALA A 344 -3.77 -15.42 -10.93
C ALA A 344 -4.44 -14.04 -10.96
N THR A 345 -4.30 -13.22 -9.90
CA THR A 345 -4.86 -11.85 -9.78
C THR A 345 -4.28 -10.88 -10.81
N THR A 346 -3.25 -11.26 -11.58
CA THR A 346 -2.63 -10.42 -12.63
C THR A 346 -3.47 -10.23 -13.90
N ARG A 347 -4.75 -10.64 -13.93
CA ARG A 347 -5.62 -10.46 -15.10
C ARG A 347 -5.95 -8.97 -15.29
N HIS A 348 -5.66 -8.44 -16.47
CA HIS A 348 -6.04 -7.09 -16.85
C HIS A 348 -7.56 -6.98 -17.00
N ASP A 349 -8.15 -6.07 -16.24
CA ASP A 349 -9.48 -5.54 -16.47
C ASP A 349 -9.33 -4.06 -16.86
N GLU A 350 -10.14 -3.60 -17.81
CA GLU A 350 -10.04 -2.25 -18.38
C GLU A 350 -10.38 -1.14 -17.36
N PHE A 351 -11.12 -1.46 -16.30
CA PHE A 351 -11.63 -0.48 -15.33
C PHE A 351 -11.25 -0.79 -13.88
N ALA A 352 -11.24 -2.07 -13.50
CA ALA A 352 -10.84 -2.54 -12.18
C ALA A 352 -9.32 -2.72 -12.14
N ARG A 353 -8.68 -2.11 -11.14
CA ARG A 353 -7.22 -2.07 -11.04
C ARG A 353 -6.77 -2.94 -9.88
N ALA A 354 -6.09 -4.04 -10.21
CA ALA A 354 -5.51 -4.95 -9.24
C ALA A 354 -4.21 -4.38 -8.64
N ASP A 355 -3.99 -4.59 -7.35
CA ASP A 355 -2.77 -4.17 -6.64
C ASP A 355 -1.67 -5.24 -6.61
N ARG A 356 -1.90 -6.41 -7.24
CA ARG A 356 -1.03 -7.61 -7.21
C ARG A 356 -0.84 -8.22 -5.81
N ALA A 357 -1.64 -7.83 -4.85
CA ALA A 357 -1.75 -8.42 -3.51
C ALA A 357 -3.16 -9.00 -3.27
N GLY A 358 -3.89 -9.32 -4.36
CA GLY A 358 -5.29 -9.78 -4.34
C GLY A 358 -6.31 -8.68 -4.07
N GLY A 359 -5.86 -7.43 -3.92
CA GLY A 359 -6.69 -6.26 -3.74
C GLY A 359 -7.07 -5.61 -5.06
N TRP A 360 -8.23 -4.96 -5.07
CA TRP A 360 -8.82 -4.33 -6.23
C TRP A 360 -9.31 -2.93 -5.87
N VAL A 361 -9.09 -1.97 -6.77
CA VAL A 361 -9.73 -0.64 -6.76
C VAL A 361 -10.63 -0.53 -7.98
N ILE A 362 -11.92 -0.33 -7.73
CA ILE A 362 -12.96 -0.38 -8.77
C ILE A 362 -13.75 0.93 -8.73
N PRO A 363 -13.54 1.85 -9.67
CA PRO A 363 -14.39 3.03 -9.81
C PRO A 363 -15.85 2.63 -10.03
N LEU A 364 -16.78 3.30 -9.35
CA LEU A 364 -18.22 3.01 -9.42
C LEU A 364 -19.00 4.11 -10.14
N GLY A 365 -20.09 3.71 -10.80
CA GLY A 365 -21.09 4.58 -11.43
C GLY A 365 -21.24 4.38 -12.94
N ALA A 366 -22.39 4.80 -13.47
CA ALA A 366 -22.84 4.85 -14.88
C ALA A 366 -22.84 3.50 -15.63
N ASP A 367 -21.75 2.73 -15.58
CA ASP A 367 -21.57 1.46 -16.31
C ASP A 367 -21.05 0.31 -15.42
N ARG A 368 -20.67 0.58 -14.17
CA ARG A 368 -20.23 -0.47 -13.22
C ARG A 368 -20.81 -0.27 -11.83
N HIS A 369 -21.33 -1.37 -11.30
CA HIS A 369 -21.93 -1.43 -9.97
C HIS A 369 -21.36 -2.61 -9.20
N ILE A 370 -21.26 -2.42 -7.88
CA ILE A 370 -21.10 -3.54 -6.97
C ILE A 370 -22.48 -4.14 -6.69
N ILE A 371 -22.59 -5.45 -6.89
CA ILE A 371 -23.79 -6.24 -6.61
C ILE A 371 -23.49 -7.15 -5.41
N GLY A 372 -24.40 -7.20 -4.45
CA GLY A 372 -24.29 -8.13 -3.33
C GLY A 372 -24.90 -9.49 -3.67
N SER A 373 -24.27 -10.57 -3.22
CA SER A 373 -25.03 -11.77 -2.87
C SER A 373 -25.85 -11.46 -1.62
N ALA A 374 -27.14 -11.80 -1.66
CA ALA A 374 -28.07 -11.66 -0.56
C ALA A 374 -27.76 -12.65 0.57
#